data_AF-A0A0B6YMB5-F1
#
_entry.id   AF-A0A0B6YMB5-F1
#
_cell.length_a   1.000
_cell.length_b   1.000
_cell.length_c   1.000
_cell.angle_alpha   90.00
_cell.angle_beta   90.00
_cell.angle_gamma   90.00
#
_symmetry.space_group_name_H-M   'P 1'
#
loop_
_entity.id
_entity.type
_entity.pdbx_description
1 polymer ?
#
loop_
_entity_poly.entity_id
_entity_poly.type
_entity_poly.pdbx_seq_one_letter_code
_entity_poly.pdbx_strand_id
1 'polypeptide(L)'
;PLFKEKVNENDNVEPPCPLFTSRRSSALQKVARLLDEGGVVGVPTDTVYALAASCKHPESIRKIYMVKGRPAEKPICLCLSNLDQLAEVNPPFS
;
A
#
# COMPACT_ATOMS: atom_id res chain seq x y z
N PRO A 1 -5.55 5.55 25.73
CA PRO A 1 -4.35 6.35 26.09
C PRO A 1 -3.05 5.68 25.60
N LEU A 2 -2.92 5.44 24.28
CA LEU A 2 -1.76 4.72 23.71
C LEU A 2 -1.13 5.36 22.46
N PHE A 3 -1.58 6.53 22.02
CA PHE A 3 -0.88 7.31 20.98
C PHE A 3 -0.96 8.79 21.32
N LYS A 4 -0.02 9.25 22.13
CA LYS A 4 0.30 10.67 22.27
C LYS A 4 1.80 10.81 22.36
N GLU A 5 2.46 10.70 21.21
CA GLU A 5 3.73 11.38 21.01
C GLU A 5 3.45 12.57 20.11
N LYS A 6 3.55 13.77 20.70
CA LYS A 6 3.74 14.99 19.94
C LYS A 6 5.16 14.92 19.39
N VAL A 7 5.31 14.53 18.13
CA VAL A 7 6.61 14.61 17.45
C VAL A 7 6.86 16.09 17.13
N ASN A 8 7.84 16.68 17.81
CA ASN A 8 8.36 17.99 17.49
C ASN A 8 9.23 17.89 16.22
N GLU A 9 9.10 18.87 15.33
CA GLU A 9 9.73 18.96 13.99
C GLU A 9 11.29 19.00 13.97
N ASN A 10 11.97 18.78 15.10
CA ASN A 10 13.43 18.91 15.21
C ASN A 10 14.17 17.70 15.79
N ASP A 11 13.48 16.59 16.06
CA ASP A 11 14.18 15.39 16.53
C ASP A 11 14.54 14.52 15.32
N ASN A 12 15.85 14.33 15.10
CA ASN A 12 16.39 13.23 14.28
C ASN A 12 16.04 11.90 14.97
N VAL A 13 14.76 11.56 15.04
CA VAL A 13 14.28 10.30 15.57
C VAL A 13 14.53 9.28 14.47
N GLU A 14 15.56 8.45 14.67
CA GLU A 14 15.69 7.23 13.88
C GLU A 14 14.34 6.50 13.90
N PRO A 15 13.78 6.14 12.72
CA PRO A 15 12.50 5.48 12.69
C PRO A 15 12.57 4.21 13.56
N PRO A 16 11.48 3.83 14.25
CA PRO A 16 11.47 2.69 15.17
C PRO A 16 11.85 1.36 14.50
N CYS A 17 11.93 1.33 13.18
CA CYS A 17 12.47 0.25 12.38
C CYS A 17 13.30 0.83 11.22
N PRO A 18 14.51 0.30 10.92
CA PRO A 18 15.32 0.77 9.81
C PRO A 18 14.59 0.60 8.47
N LEU A 19 14.24 1.72 7.83
CA LEU A 19 13.60 1.73 6.52
C LEU A 19 14.66 1.83 5.43
N PHE A 20 14.88 0.73 4.70
CA PHE A 20 15.78 0.75 3.56
C PHE A 20 15.08 1.31 2.31
N THR A 21 15.77 2.21 1.61
CA THR A 21 15.27 2.70 0.32
C THR A 21 15.35 1.61 -0.74
N SER A 22 14.24 1.33 -1.40
CA SER A 22 14.19 0.36 -2.50
C SER A 22 15.03 0.85 -3.69
N ARG A 23 15.65 -0.08 -4.42
CA ARG A 23 16.33 0.23 -5.68
C ARG A 23 15.29 0.70 -6.70
N ARG A 24 15.39 1.95 -7.16
CA ARG A 24 14.48 2.55 -8.16
C ARG A 24 14.78 2.05 -9.58
N SER A 25 14.47 0.79 -9.86
CA SER A 25 14.66 0.20 -11.18
C SER A 25 13.66 0.75 -12.22
N SER A 26 13.99 0.63 -13.51
CA SER A 26 13.07 0.96 -14.61
C SER A 26 11.79 0.11 -14.57
N ALA A 27 11.89 -1.14 -14.11
CA ALA A 27 10.73 -2.01 -13.90
C ALA A 27 9.80 -1.45 -12.82
N LEU A 28 10.35 -0.97 -11.69
CA LEU A 28 9.54 -0.38 -10.62
C LEU A 28 8.82 0.89 -11.10
N GLN A 29 9.50 1.74 -11.87
CA GLN A 29 8.88 2.92 -12.48
C GLN A 29 7.75 2.56 -13.45
N LYS A 30 7.92 1.51 -14.25
CA LYS A 30 6.88 1.01 -15.15
C LYS A 30 5.65 0.51 -14.37
N VAL A 31 5.87 -0.24 -13.29
CA VAL A 31 4.80 -0.73 -12.42
C VAL A 31 4.06 0.44 -11.76
N ALA A 32 4.78 1.44 -11.26
CA ALA A 32 4.17 2.63 -10.67
C ALA A 32 3.26 3.37 -11.67
N ARG A 33 3.73 3.58 -12.91
CA ARG A 33 2.92 4.19 -13.98
C ARG A 33 1.66 3.37 -14.29
N LEU A 34 1.79 2.05 -14.41
CA LEU A 34 0.64 1.18 -14.65
C LEU A 34 -0.40 1.29 -13.52
N LEU A 35 0.04 1.36 -12.26
CA LEU A 35 -0.85 1.56 -11.12
C LEU A 35 -1.53 2.93 -11.14
N ASP A 36 -0.81 3.99 -11.51
CA ASP A 36 -1.34 5.35 -11.65
C ASP A 36 -2.34 5.48 -12.82
N GLU A 37 -2.19 4.67 -13.86
CA GLU A 37 -3.12 4.60 -15.01
C GLU A 37 -4.34 3.69 -14.75
N GLY A 38 -4.47 3.10 -13.54
CA GLY A 38 -5.58 2.20 -13.20
C GLY A 38 -5.41 0.77 -13.74
N GLY A 39 -4.17 0.39 -14.06
CA GLY A 39 -3.79 -0.99 -14.35
C GLY A 39 -3.81 -1.88 -13.10
N VAL A 40 -3.78 -3.19 -13.34
CA VAL A 40 -3.62 -4.23 -12.32
C VAL A 40 -2.30 -4.95 -12.61
N VAL A 41 -1.46 -5.10 -11.59
CA VAL A 41 -0.08 -5.59 -11.73
C VAL A 41 0.20 -6.75 -10.79
N GLY A 42 1.07 -7.67 -11.21
CA GLY A 42 1.64 -8.69 -10.34
C GLY A 42 2.84 -8.13 -9.58
N VAL A 43 2.84 -8.25 -8.25
CA VAL A 43 3.93 -7.80 -7.37
C VAL A 43 4.54 -9.02 -6.69
N PRO A 44 5.86 -9.20 -6.73
CA PRO A 44 6.51 -10.30 -6.01
C PRO A 44 6.38 -10.09 -4.50
N THR A 45 6.05 -11.16 -3.77
CA THR A 45 6.20 -11.21 -2.31
C THR A 45 7.13 -12.38 -1.96
N ASP A 46 7.38 -12.59 -0.67
CA ASP A 46 8.20 -13.68 -0.15
C ASP A 46 7.64 -15.07 -0.52
N THR A 47 6.32 -15.20 -0.54
CA THR A 47 5.62 -16.48 -0.67
C THR A 47 5.00 -16.67 -2.04
N VAL A 48 4.23 -15.68 -2.50
CA VAL A 48 3.48 -15.76 -3.76
C VAL A 48 3.44 -14.42 -4.47
N TYR A 49 3.11 -14.41 -5.75
CA TYR A 49 2.81 -13.14 -6.42
C TYR A 49 1.46 -12.60 -5.94
N ALA A 50 1.44 -11.32 -5.55
CA ALA A 50 0.23 -10.58 -5.24
C ALA A 50 -0.30 -9.88 -6.50
N LEU A 51 -1.63 -9.84 -6.64
CA LEU A 51 -2.29 -9.00 -7.64
C LEU A 51 -2.63 -7.67 -6.97
N ALA A 52 -2.08 -6.57 -7.47
CA ALA A 52 -2.18 -5.25 -6.87
C ALA A 52 -2.81 -4.24 -7.83
N ALA A 53 -3.54 -3.29 -7.26
CA ALA A 53 -4.14 -2.16 -7.95
C ALA A 53 -4.07 -0.94 -7.01
N SER A 54 -4.07 0.25 -7.59
CA SER A 54 -4.08 1.49 -6.82
C SER A 54 -5.45 1.72 -6.18
N CYS A 55 -5.46 2.12 -4.91
CA CYS A 55 -6.70 2.48 -4.20
C CYS A 55 -7.35 3.75 -4.73
N LYS A 56 -6.64 4.54 -5.55
CA LYS A 56 -7.18 5.71 -6.25
C LYS A 56 -8.15 5.34 -7.37
N HIS A 57 -8.16 4.07 -7.79
CA HIS A 57 -8.92 3.58 -8.94
C HIS A 57 -9.89 2.45 -8.54
N PRO A 58 -11.13 2.77 -8.14
CA PRO A 58 -12.13 1.78 -7.75
C PRO A 58 -12.39 0.70 -8.83
N GLU A 59 -12.30 1.07 -10.10
CA GLU A 59 -12.45 0.12 -11.21
C GLU A 59 -11.35 -0.96 -11.23
N SER A 60 -10.12 -0.59 -10.87
CA SER A 60 -8.99 -1.52 -10.81
C SER A 60 -9.14 -2.49 -9.64
N ILE A 61 -9.73 -2.03 -8.53
CA ILE A 61 -10.10 -2.90 -7.40
C ILE A 61 -11.18 -3.90 -7.84
N ARG A 62 -12.23 -3.43 -8.53
CA ARG A 62 -13.26 -4.32 -9.11
C ARG A 62 -12.66 -5.39 -10.03
N LYS A 63 -11.70 -5.01 -10.89
CA LYS A 63 -10.96 -5.96 -11.73
C LYS A 63 -10.23 -7.02 -10.90
N ILE A 64 -9.61 -6.67 -9.77
CA ILE A 64 -8.99 -7.67 -8.88
C ILE A 64 -10.03 -8.69 -8.38
N TYR A 65 -11.19 -8.22 -7.90
CA TYR A 65 -12.25 -9.11 -7.43
C TYR A 65 -12.73 -10.06 -8.54
N MET A 66 -12.97 -9.52 -9.73
CA MET A 66 -13.36 -10.31 -10.91
C MET A 66 -12.31 -11.35 -11.31
N VAL A 67 -11.04 -10.93 -11.46
CA VAL A 67 -9.95 -11.82 -11.89
C VAL A 67 -9.70 -12.94 -10.88
N LYS A 68 -9.81 -12.66 -9.58
CA LYS A 68 -9.64 -13.67 -8.53
C LYS A 68 -10.88 -14.50 -8.26
N GLY A 69 -12.03 -14.18 -8.89
CA GLY A 69 -13.33 -14.77 -8.52
C GLY A 69 -13.64 -14.58 -7.03
N ARG A 70 -13.20 -13.46 -6.44
CA ARG A 70 -13.34 -13.20 -5.00
C ARG A 70 -14.72 -12.60 -4.74
N PRO A 71 -15.49 -13.12 -3.77
CA PRO A 71 -16.72 -12.46 -3.31
C PRO A 71 -16.42 -11.06 -2.76
N ALA A 72 -17.29 -10.08 -3.03
CA ALA A 72 -17.09 -8.68 -2.66
C ALA A 72 -17.02 -8.46 -1.15
N GLU A 73 -17.64 -9.35 -0.37
CA GLU A 73 -17.68 -9.32 1.09
C GLU A 73 -16.33 -9.69 1.71
N LYS A 74 -15.44 -10.35 0.96
CA LYS A 74 -14.12 -10.74 1.45
C LYS A 74 -13.13 -9.59 1.25
N PRO A 75 -12.66 -8.91 2.31
CA PRO A 75 -11.75 -7.77 2.19
C PRO A 75 -10.43 -8.20 1.54
N ILE A 76 -9.79 -7.29 0.82
CA ILE A 76 -8.43 -7.46 0.29
C ILE A 76 -7.44 -6.64 1.13
N CYS A 77 -6.17 -7.05 1.14
CA CYS A 77 -5.13 -6.36 1.89
C CYS A 77 -4.85 -4.97 1.30
N LEU A 78 -4.60 -4.00 2.19
CA LEU A 78 -4.09 -2.68 1.82
C LEU A 78 -2.60 -2.62 2.11
N CYS A 79 -1.80 -2.26 1.11
CA CYS A 79 -0.35 -2.09 1.26
C CYS A 79 -0.02 -0.60 1.39
N LEU A 80 0.58 -0.23 2.51
CA LEU A 80 1.00 1.14 2.82
C LEU A 80 2.52 1.24 2.81
N SER A 81 3.04 2.40 2.43
CA SER A 81 4.49 2.68 2.36
C SER A 81 5.04 3.34 3.62
N ASN A 82 4.18 3.97 4.42
CA ASN A 82 4.53 4.65 5.67
C ASN A 82 3.31 4.70 6.61
N LEU A 83 3.52 5.15 7.85
CA LEU A 83 2.46 5.26 8.86
C LEU A 83 1.51 6.44 8.61
N ASP A 84 1.94 7.50 7.92
CA ASP A 84 1.07 8.64 7.62
C ASP A 84 -0.12 8.23 6.76
N GLN A 85 0.10 7.29 5.83
CA GLN A 85 -0.98 6.72 5.02
C GLN A 85 -2.00 5.93 5.85
N LEU A 86 -1.64 5.40 7.02
CA LEU A 86 -2.60 4.72 7.88
C LEU A 86 -3.63 5.71 8.45
N ALA A 87 -3.16 6.91 8.81
CA ALA A 87 -4.03 7.98 9.27
C ALA A 87 -5.02 8.43 8.18
N GLU A 88 -4.58 8.49 6.92
CA GLU A 88 -5.45 8.80 5.77
C GLU A 88 -6.57 7.76 5.57
N VAL A 89 -6.27 6.48 5.82
CA VAL A 89 -7.23 5.37 5.64
C VAL A 89 -8.31 5.37 6.72
N ASN A 90 -8.02 5.91 7.91
CA ASN A 90 -8.92 6.02 9.05
C ASN A 90 -9.77 4.75 9.30
N PRO A 91 -9.13 3.60 9.59
CA PRO A 91 -9.85 2.34 9.78
C PRO A 91 -10.75 2.37 11.02
N PRO A 92 -11.87 1.60 11.04
CA PRO A 92 -12.91 1.68 12.07
C PRO A 92 -12.53 1.05 13.43
N PHE A 93 -11.25 0.75 13.65
CA PHE A 93 -10.72 0.09 14.85
C PHE A 93 -9.64 0.91 15.56
N SER A 94 -9.57 2.21 15.28
CA SER A 94 -8.67 3.15 15.96
C SER A 94 -9.27 3.78 17.22
#